data_AF-A0A2S2NYB4-F1
#
_entry.id   AF-A0A2S2NYB4-F1
#
_cell.length_a   1.000
_cell.length_b   1.000
_cell.length_c   1.000
_cell.angle_alpha   90.00
_cell.angle_beta   90.00
_cell.angle_gamma   90.00
#
_symmetry.space_group_name_H-M   'P 1'
#
loop_
_entity.id
_entity.type
_entity.pdbx_description
1 polymer ?
#
loop_
_entity_poly.entity_id
_entity_poly.type
_entity_poly.pdbx_seq_one_letter_code
_entity_poly.pdbx_strand_id
1 'polypeptide(L)'
;MVDFIRPNLLGSTKDFTNRFINPITNGQYSDSTALDVRLMKRRSHVLHRMLEGFVQRFDYSVLTPFLPPKHEYVIYLRMADIQIELYQKFLDDYRQPELFSNYHMLQMVWTHPKLLALYLKRAESKREKQKLKAEESRLLNDESNDTDCNSIGIIPILSMKLKSYRSIKIL
;
A
#
# COMPACT_ATOMS: atom_id res chain seq x y z
N MET A 1 -12.39 -20.04 -2.61
CA MET A 1 -12.37 -20.22 -4.08
C MET A 1 -12.50 -21.70 -4.47
N VAL A 2 -11.57 -22.59 -4.08
CA VAL A 2 -11.66 -24.02 -4.44
C VAL A 2 -12.93 -24.68 -3.91
N ASP A 3 -13.32 -24.40 -2.67
CA ASP A 3 -14.51 -24.98 -2.03
C ASP A 3 -15.83 -24.60 -2.72
N PHE A 4 -15.86 -23.45 -3.42
CA PHE A 4 -17.02 -23.04 -4.22
C PHE A 4 -17.15 -23.87 -5.50
N ILE A 5 -16.03 -24.21 -6.15
CA ILE A 5 -16.01 -24.96 -7.41
C ILE A 5 -16.19 -26.46 -7.15
N ARG A 6 -15.56 -26.96 -6.08
CA ARG A 6 -15.64 -28.37 -5.68
C ARG A 6 -15.73 -28.48 -4.16
N PRO A 7 -16.96 -28.50 -3.59
CA PRO A 7 -17.13 -28.54 -2.16
C PRO A 7 -16.53 -29.82 -1.56
N ASN A 8 -16.01 -29.71 -0.34
CA ASN A 8 -15.44 -30.81 0.45
C ASN A 8 -14.17 -31.49 -0.11
N LEU A 9 -13.60 -31.02 -1.23
CA LEU A 9 -12.37 -31.62 -1.78
C LEU A 9 -11.18 -31.52 -0.81
N LEU A 10 -11.04 -30.37 -0.14
CA LEU A 10 -9.94 -30.08 0.79
C LEU A 10 -10.34 -30.28 2.26
N GLY A 11 -11.55 -30.77 2.51
CA GLY A 11 -12.16 -30.87 3.83
C GLY A 11 -12.61 -29.50 4.37
N SER A 12 -12.78 -29.43 5.69
CA SER A 12 -13.13 -28.18 6.36
C SER A 12 -11.97 -27.18 6.34
N THR A 13 -12.27 -25.89 6.54
CA THR A 13 -11.23 -24.84 6.63
C THR A 13 -10.17 -25.17 7.68
N LYS A 14 -10.58 -25.71 8.84
CA LYS A 14 -9.65 -26.08 9.93
C LYS A 14 -8.71 -27.20 9.51
N ASP A 15 -9.25 -28.21 8.83
CA ASP A 15 -8.46 -29.33 8.32
C ASP A 15 -7.47 -28.88 7.25
N PHE A 16 -7.91 -28.01 6.34
CA PHE A 16 -7.04 -27.46 5.31
C PHE A 16 -5.90 -26.63 5.91
N THR A 17 -6.20 -25.79 6.92
CA THR A 17 -5.19 -24.99 7.62
C THR A 17 -4.13 -25.89 8.26
N ASN A 18 -4.55 -26.93 8.98
CA ASN A 18 -3.62 -27.82 9.67
C ASN A 18 -2.82 -28.72 8.71
N ARG A 19 -3.45 -29.22 7.65
CA ARG A 19 -2.81 -30.15 6.69
C ARG A 19 -1.88 -29.45 5.71
N PHE A 20 -2.19 -28.21 5.33
CA PHE A 20 -1.48 -27.49 4.26
C PHE A 20 -0.95 -26.13 4.69
N ILE A 21 -1.80 -25.20 5.17
CA ILE A 21 -1.36 -23.81 5.42
C ILE A 21 -0.23 -23.78 6.45
N ASN A 22 -0.46 -24.32 7.65
CA ASN A 22 0.50 -24.27 8.76
C ASN A 22 1.86 -24.88 8.37
N PRO A 23 1.95 -26.11 7.84
CA PRO A 23 3.24 -26.68 7.46
C PRO A 23 3.88 -25.99 6.25
N ILE A 24 3.10 -25.37 5.35
CA ILE A 24 3.65 -24.62 4.22
C ILE A 24 4.24 -23.31 4.73
N THR A 25 3.48 -22.52 5.48
CA THR A 25 3.93 -21.24 6.05
C THR A 25 5.13 -21.44 6.97
N ASN A 26 5.14 -22.49 7.81
CA ASN A 26 6.25 -22.75 8.73
C ASN A 26 7.58 -23.05 8.03
N GLY A 27 7.56 -23.54 6.78
CA GLY A 27 8.77 -23.78 5.99
C GLY A 27 9.24 -22.59 5.14
N GLN A 28 8.51 -21.46 5.17
CA GLN A 28 8.82 -20.26 4.37
C GLN A 28 9.63 -19.22 5.14
N TYR A 29 9.76 -19.34 6.46
CA TYR A 29 10.50 -18.38 7.26
C TYR A 29 12.01 -18.57 7.08
N SER A 30 12.78 -17.50 7.29
CA SER A 30 14.24 -17.55 7.15
C SER A 30 14.92 -18.38 8.25
N ASP A 31 14.25 -18.57 9.39
CA ASP A 31 14.67 -19.35 10.54
C ASP A 31 14.11 -20.79 10.56
N SER A 32 13.39 -21.20 9.51
CA SER A 32 12.83 -22.55 9.39
C SER A 32 13.92 -23.63 9.36
N THR A 33 13.68 -24.76 10.02
CA THR A 33 14.62 -25.89 9.98
C THR A 33 14.59 -26.61 8.64
N ALA A 34 15.66 -27.36 8.32
CA ALA A 34 15.70 -28.20 7.11
C ALA A 34 14.60 -29.28 7.08
N LEU A 35 14.03 -29.65 8.24
CA LEU A 35 12.89 -30.57 8.33
C LEU A 35 11.61 -29.86 7.92
N ASP A 36 11.38 -28.64 8.39
CA ASP A 36 10.20 -27.82 8.06
C ASP A 36 10.14 -27.52 6.56
N VAL A 37 11.29 -27.16 5.96
CA VAL A 37 11.38 -26.90 4.52
C VAL A 37 11.04 -28.16 3.70
N ARG A 38 11.50 -29.34 4.13
CA ARG A 38 11.16 -30.62 3.47
C ARG A 38 9.67 -30.94 3.61
N LEU A 39 9.10 -30.73 4.79
CA LEU A 39 7.67 -30.94 5.04
C LEU A 39 6.82 -30.00 4.19
N MET A 40 7.15 -28.71 4.15
CA MET A 40 6.51 -27.70 3.28
C MET A 40 6.52 -28.17 1.83
N LYS A 41 7.70 -28.51 1.28
CA LYS A 41 7.83 -28.94 -0.12
C LYS A 41 6.96 -30.15 -0.42
N ARG A 42 6.93 -31.14 0.48
CA ARG A 42 6.08 -32.33 0.35
C ARG A 42 4.60 -31.97 0.36
N ARG A 43 4.16 -31.15 1.32
CA ARG A 43 2.75 -30.74 1.45
C ARG A 43 2.28 -29.89 0.26
N SER A 44 3.13 -28.97 -0.21
CA SER A 44 2.88 -28.16 -1.40
C SER A 44 2.74 -29.04 -2.66
N HIS A 45 3.61 -30.03 -2.82
CA HIS A 45 3.51 -30.98 -3.94
C HIS A 45 2.21 -31.81 -3.91
N VAL A 46 1.83 -32.34 -2.73
CA VAL A 46 0.56 -33.06 -2.58
C VAL A 46 -0.62 -32.16 -2.92
N LEU A 47 -0.63 -30.93 -2.41
CA LEU A 47 -1.70 -29.97 -2.71
C LEU A 47 -1.79 -29.69 -4.21
N HIS A 48 -0.67 -29.43 -4.88
CA HIS A 48 -0.65 -29.19 -6.32
C HIS A 48 -1.28 -30.36 -7.10
N ARG A 49 -0.87 -31.60 -6.80
CA ARG A 49 -1.44 -32.79 -7.48
C ARG A 49 -2.93 -32.98 -7.22
N MET A 50 -3.43 -32.59 -6.05
CA MET A 50 -4.87 -32.63 -5.77
C MET A 50 -5.65 -31.60 -6.61
N LEU A 51 -5.01 -30.48 -6.98
CA LEU A 51 -5.63 -29.38 -7.74
C LEU A 51 -5.47 -29.53 -9.27
N GLU A 52 -4.50 -30.31 -9.72
CA GLU A 52 -4.12 -30.50 -11.13
C GLU A 52 -5.30 -30.89 -12.04
N GLY A 53 -6.27 -31.66 -11.53
CA GLY A 53 -7.42 -32.14 -12.32
C GLY A 53 -8.48 -31.09 -12.66
N PHE A 54 -8.41 -29.88 -12.11
CA PHE A 54 -9.41 -28.84 -12.37
C PHE A 54 -8.85 -27.41 -12.41
N VAL A 55 -7.59 -27.21 -12.05
CA VAL A 55 -6.90 -25.93 -12.24
C VAL A 55 -6.15 -25.99 -13.56
N GLN A 56 -6.71 -25.37 -14.60
CA GLN A 56 -6.06 -25.25 -15.90
C GLN A 56 -5.22 -23.97 -15.93
N ARG A 57 -3.89 -24.10 -15.87
CA ARG A 57 -2.94 -23.00 -15.98
C ARG A 57 -1.99 -23.25 -17.15
N PHE A 58 -2.05 -22.39 -18.16
CA PHE A 58 -1.09 -22.39 -19.27
C PHE A 58 -0.16 -21.18 -19.12
N ASP A 59 1.14 -21.43 -19.17
CA ASP A 59 2.13 -20.36 -19.15
C ASP A 59 2.21 -19.67 -20.51
N TYR A 60 2.85 -18.50 -20.52
CA TYR A 60 3.11 -17.71 -21.73
C TYR A 60 3.93 -18.47 -22.79
N SER A 61 4.54 -19.60 -22.43
CA SER A 61 5.24 -20.51 -23.34
C SER A 61 4.39 -20.94 -24.54
N VAL A 62 3.07 -21.08 -24.38
CA VAL A 62 2.14 -21.44 -25.47
C VAL A 62 2.06 -20.32 -26.53
N LEU A 63 2.22 -19.07 -26.12
CA LEU A 63 2.12 -17.88 -26.97
C LEU A 63 3.48 -17.41 -27.51
N THR A 64 4.57 -17.82 -26.86
CA THR A 64 5.94 -17.45 -27.21
C THR A 64 6.31 -17.70 -28.69
N PRO A 65 5.92 -18.81 -29.36
CA PRO A 65 6.27 -19.00 -30.77
C PRO A 65 5.48 -18.11 -31.74
N PHE A 66 4.39 -17.50 -31.29
CA PHE A 66 3.51 -16.66 -32.12
C PHE A 66 3.71 -15.16 -31.91
N LEU A 67 4.47 -14.77 -30.88
CA LEU A 67 4.67 -13.39 -30.50
C LEU A 67 6.15 -12.98 -30.63
N PRO A 68 6.43 -11.71 -30.96
CA PRO A 68 7.78 -11.16 -30.85
C PRO A 68 8.34 -11.28 -29.43
N PRO A 69 9.69 -11.35 -29.27
CA PRO A 69 10.31 -11.49 -27.95
C PRO A 69 9.97 -10.30 -27.04
N LYS A 70 9.59 -10.60 -25.79
CA LYS A 70 9.36 -9.60 -24.75
C LYS A 70 10.68 -9.25 -24.06
N HIS A 71 11.08 -7.99 -24.11
CA HIS A 71 12.24 -7.48 -23.38
C HIS A 71 11.78 -6.73 -22.12
N GLU A 72 12.28 -7.14 -20.97
CA GLU A 72 12.02 -6.50 -19.68
C GLU A 72 13.31 -5.88 -19.15
N TYR A 73 13.26 -4.61 -18.75
CA TYR A 73 14.39 -3.87 -18.23
C TYR A 73 14.09 -3.36 -16.82
N VAL A 74 15.05 -3.53 -15.91
CA VAL A 74 15.00 -2.93 -14.57
C VAL A 74 15.99 -1.77 -14.54
N ILE A 75 15.48 -0.55 -14.43
CA ILE A 75 16.30 0.67 -14.40
C ILE A 75 16.43 1.14 -12.96
N TYR A 76 17.67 1.19 -12.46
CA TYR A 76 17.98 1.75 -11.16
C TYR A 76 18.29 3.24 -11.30
N LEU A 77 17.47 4.07 -10.68
CA LEU A 77 17.63 5.53 -10.70
C LEU A 77 18.10 6.01 -9.33
N ARG A 78 19.06 6.93 -9.31
CA ARG A 78 19.43 7.65 -8.08
C ARG A 78 18.43 8.77 -7.84
N MET A 79 18.02 8.96 -6.58
CA MET A 79 17.19 10.11 -6.20
C MET A 79 17.96 11.41 -6.35
N ALA A 80 17.28 12.47 -6.76
CA ALA A 80 17.84 13.82 -6.80
C ALA A 80 18.03 14.38 -5.39
N ASP A 81 18.94 15.34 -5.23
CA ASP A 81 19.27 15.93 -3.91
C ASP A 81 18.04 16.49 -3.18
N ILE A 82 17.14 17.15 -3.92
CA ILE A 82 15.86 17.65 -3.39
C ILE A 82 14.93 16.52 -2.89
N GLN A 83 14.94 15.36 -3.56
CA GLN A 83 14.14 14.20 -3.13
C GLN A 83 14.72 13.60 -1.86
N ILE A 84 16.05 13.55 -1.75
CA ILE A 84 16.76 13.06 -0.55
C ILE A 84 16.47 13.96 0.64
N GLU A 85 16.56 15.28 0.48
CA GLU A 85 16.26 16.24 1.55
C GLU A 85 14.82 16.10 2.03
N LEU A 86 13.85 16.06 1.10
CA LEU A 86 12.44 15.87 1.44
C LEU A 86 12.17 14.53 2.13
N TYR A 87 12.85 13.47 1.71
CA TYR A 87 12.74 12.15 2.30
C TYR A 87 13.26 12.13 3.75
N GLN A 88 14.43 12.71 3.99
CA GLN A 88 15.02 12.83 5.34
C GLN A 88 14.09 13.64 6.26
N LYS A 89 13.64 14.81 5.80
CA LYS A 89 12.67 15.63 6.54
C LYS A 89 11.39 14.88 6.86
N PHE A 90 10.89 14.08 5.93
CA PHE A 90 9.70 13.27 6.17
C PHE A 90 9.91 12.26 7.30
N LEU A 91 11.07 11.58 7.32
CA LEU A 91 11.38 10.57 8.33
C LEU A 91 11.58 11.16 9.73
N ASP A 92 12.21 12.33 9.81
CA ASP A 92 12.54 12.98 11.08
C ASP A 92 11.31 13.71 11.68
N ASP A 93 10.59 14.48 10.87
CA ASP A 93 9.60 15.45 11.38
C ASP A 93 8.14 14.97 11.27
N TYR A 94 7.82 14.03 10.37
CA TYR A 94 6.43 13.84 9.93
C TYR A 94 5.89 12.41 10.02
N ARG A 95 6.73 11.42 10.36
CA ARG A 95 6.33 10.02 10.46
C ARG A 95 5.06 9.86 11.33
N GLN A 96 3.94 9.57 10.68
CA GLN A 96 2.68 9.24 11.36
C GLN A 96 2.72 7.77 11.84
N PRO A 97 1.91 7.36 12.82
CA PRO A 97 1.80 5.95 13.18
C PRO A 97 1.20 5.11 12.04
N GLU A 98 0.39 5.70 11.15
CA GLU A 98 -0.21 4.96 10.03
C GLU A 98 0.77 4.75 8.86
N LEU A 99 1.16 3.50 8.65
CA LEU A 99 2.07 3.09 7.58
C LEU A 99 1.59 3.48 6.18
N PHE A 100 0.32 3.26 5.86
CA PHE A 100 -0.20 3.46 4.51
C PHE A 100 -0.26 4.94 4.10
N SER A 101 -0.59 5.82 5.05
CA SER A 101 -0.56 7.26 4.84
C SER A 101 0.87 7.73 4.54
N ASN A 102 1.84 7.22 5.29
CA ASN A 102 3.25 7.53 5.07
C ASN A 102 3.75 7.02 3.72
N TYR A 103 3.41 5.77 3.38
CA TYR A 103 3.79 5.17 2.10
C TYR A 103 3.27 5.98 0.92
N HIS A 104 2.00 6.41 0.97
CA HIS A 104 1.40 7.22 -0.09
C HIS A 104 2.12 8.56 -0.28
N MET A 105 2.49 9.23 0.82
CA MET A 105 3.24 10.49 0.77
C MET A 105 4.65 10.31 0.20
N LEU A 106 5.36 9.25 0.61
CA LEU A 106 6.69 8.92 0.12
C LEU A 106 6.68 8.54 -1.37
N GLN A 107 5.67 7.81 -1.82
CA GLN A 107 5.50 7.48 -3.23
C GLN A 107 5.43 8.74 -4.11
N MET A 108 4.83 9.84 -3.61
CA MET A 108 4.83 11.11 -4.33
C MET A 108 6.21 11.75 -4.41
N VAL A 109 6.99 11.68 -3.31
CA VAL A 109 8.37 12.21 -3.27
C VAL A 109 9.27 11.46 -4.26
N TRP A 110 9.18 10.13 -4.29
CA TRP A 110 9.97 9.29 -5.20
C TRP A 110 9.60 9.49 -6.67
N THR A 111 8.30 9.66 -6.97
CA THR A 111 7.85 9.86 -8.35
C THR A 111 8.27 11.24 -8.86
N HIS A 112 7.89 12.32 -8.17
CA HIS A 112 8.33 13.68 -8.49
C HIS A 112 7.94 14.68 -7.39
N PRO A 113 8.86 15.53 -6.87
CA PRO A 113 8.57 16.48 -5.77
C PRO A 113 7.38 17.42 -6.02
N LYS A 114 7.11 17.77 -7.29
CA LYS A 114 5.97 18.63 -7.64
C LYS A 114 4.62 17.99 -7.27
N LEU A 115 4.53 16.66 -7.31
CA LEU A 115 3.29 15.95 -7.00
C LEU A 115 2.88 16.19 -5.54
N LEU A 116 3.86 16.18 -4.62
CA LEU A 116 3.65 16.54 -3.22
C LEU A 116 3.12 17.97 -3.08
N ALA A 117 3.72 18.93 -3.80
CA ALA A 117 3.27 20.32 -3.78
C ALA A 117 1.83 20.49 -4.31
N LEU A 118 1.46 19.77 -5.37
CA LEU A 118 0.10 19.78 -5.92
C LEU A 118 -0.91 19.14 -4.96
N TYR A 119 -0.52 18.04 -4.32
CA TYR A 119 -1.33 17.37 -3.30
C TYR A 119 -1.62 18.31 -2.14
N LEU A 120 -0.60 18.98 -1.61
CA LEU A 120 -0.76 19.95 -0.52
C LEU A 120 -1.66 21.12 -0.93
N LYS A 121 -1.45 21.70 -2.12
CA LYS A 121 -2.32 22.78 -2.65
C LYS A 121 -3.78 22.33 -2.75
N ARG A 122 -4.05 21.11 -3.23
CA ARG A 122 -5.41 20.57 -3.33
C ARG A 122 -6.03 20.32 -1.95
N ALA A 123 -5.24 19.88 -0.98
CA ALA A 123 -5.69 19.70 0.40
C ALA A 123 -6.04 21.04 1.06
N GLU A 124 -5.25 22.09 0.82
CA GLU A 124 -5.53 23.45 1.28
C GLU A 124 -6.84 23.99 0.69
N SER A 125 -7.01 23.94 -0.63
CA SER A 125 -8.26 24.42 -1.27
C SER A 125 -9.49 23.63 -0.82
N LYS A 126 -9.37 22.33 -0.53
CA LYS A 126 -10.48 21.54 0.04
C LYS A 126 -10.82 22.01 1.45
N ARG A 127 -9.82 22.31 2.28
CA ARG A 127 -10.01 22.83 3.64
C ARG A 127 -10.66 24.20 3.63
N GLU A 128 -10.22 25.10 2.75
CA GLU A 128 -10.84 26.42 2.59
C GLU A 128 -12.32 26.29 2.22
N LYS A 129 -12.64 25.44 1.23
CA LYS A 129 -14.03 25.15 0.87
C LYS A 129 -14.85 24.53 2.01
N GLN A 130 -14.23 23.66 2.82
CA GLN A 130 -14.90 23.07 3.99
C GLN A 130 -15.15 24.10 5.08
N LYS A 131 -14.20 25.02 5.33
CA LYS A 131 -14.36 26.12 6.29
C LYS A 131 -15.48 27.06 5.85
N LEU A 132 -15.50 27.46 4.59
CA LEU A 132 -16.55 28.30 4.02
C LEU A 132 -17.92 27.62 4.14
N LYS A 133 -18.03 26.32 3.83
CA LYS A 133 -19.27 25.56 4.02
C LYS A 133 -19.67 25.42 5.48
N ALA A 134 -18.71 25.25 6.39
CA ALA A 134 -18.98 25.16 7.83
C ALA A 134 -19.46 26.52 8.38
N GLU A 135 -18.86 27.63 7.94
CA GLU A 135 -19.27 28.98 8.27
C GLU A 135 -20.67 29.30 7.71
N GLU A 136 -20.93 28.95 6.44
CA GLU A 136 -22.25 29.06 5.82
C GLU A 136 -23.30 28.22 6.58
N SER A 137 -22.97 26.99 7.00
CA SER A 137 -23.88 26.17 7.82
C SER A 137 -24.09 26.72 9.23
N ARG A 138 -23.13 27.43 9.82
CA ARG A 138 -23.27 28.10 11.12
C ARG A 138 -24.15 29.34 11.03
N LEU A 139 -24.06 30.07 9.92
CA LEU A 139 -24.93 31.22 9.65
C LEU A 139 -26.38 30.79 9.35
N LEU A 140 -26.61 29.55 8.91
CA LEU A 140 -27.94 28.99 8.62
C LEU A 140 -28.56 28.25 9.82
N ASN A 141 -27.77 27.83 10.80
CA ASN A 141 -28.22 27.09 11.98
C ASN A 141 -28.08 27.96 13.24
N ASP A 142 -29.00 28.92 13.43
CA ASP A 142 -29.16 29.64 14.70
C ASP A 142 -30.22 28.99 15.61
N GLU A 143 -30.29 27.66 15.62
CA GLU A 143 -30.81 26.89 16.75
C GLU A 143 -29.93 25.64 16.98
N SER A 144 -29.73 25.35 18.26
CA SER A 144 -28.68 24.53 18.89
C SER A 144 -28.58 23.07 18.44
N ASN A 145 -27.36 22.56 18.26
CA ASN A 145 -26.68 21.68 19.23
C ASN A 145 -25.32 21.18 18.71
N ASP A 146 -24.38 21.06 19.64
CA ASP A 146 -23.03 20.58 19.44
C ASP A 146 -22.98 19.15 18.89
N THR A 147 -22.12 18.91 17.89
CA THR A 147 -21.56 17.57 17.67
C THR A 147 -20.12 17.66 17.19
N ASP A 148 -19.25 17.02 17.96
CA ASP A 148 -17.83 16.85 17.74
C ASP A 148 -17.50 16.38 16.32
N CYS A 149 -16.57 17.08 15.66
CA CYS A 149 -15.90 16.56 14.47
C CYS A 149 -14.40 16.44 14.76
N ASN A 150 -14.03 15.34 15.42
CA ASN A 150 -12.66 14.93 15.58
C ASN A 150 -12.23 14.07 14.39
N SER A 151 -11.77 14.70 13.32
CA SER A 151 -10.82 14.10 12.37
C SER A 151 -10.31 15.19 11.43
N ILE A 152 -9.01 15.46 11.44
CA ILE A 152 -8.14 15.94 10.35
C ILE A 152 -6.77 16.31 11.00
N GLY A 153 -6.14 15.33 11.65
CA GLY A 153 -4.86 15.51 12.32
C GLY A 153 -3.63 15.47 11.39
N ILE A 154 -3.79 15.25 10.08
CA ILE A 154 -2.66 14.79 9.27
C ILE A 154 -1.90 15.92 8.54
N ILE A 155 -2.53 17.05 8.20
CA ILE A 155 -1.91 18.08 7.32
C ILE A 155 -1.52 19.44 7.99
N PRO A 156 -1.76 19.76 9.30
CA PRO A 156 -1.34 21.07 9.83
C PRO A 156 0.19 21.31 9.77
N ILE A 157 1.00 20.26 9.98
CA ILE A 157 2.44 20.40 10.22
C ILE A 157 3.24 20.67 8.93
N LEU A 158 2.87 20.03 7.81
CA LEU A 158 3.58 20.23 6.52
C LEU A 158 3.30 21.59 5.88
N SER A 159 2.08 22.12 5.98
CA SER A 159 1.74 23.44 5.40
C SER A 159 2.39 24.59 6.18
N MET A 160 2.49 24.48 7.52
CA MET A 160 3.16 25.49 8.34
C MET A 160 4.66 25.56 8.07
N LYS A 161 5.37 24.43 7.88
CA LYS A 161 6.81 24.43 7.63
C LYS A 161 7.20 24.78 6.18
N LEU A 162 6.37 24.46 5.17
CA LEU A 162 6.65 24.87 3.77
C LEU A 162 6.45 26.38 3.52
N LYS A 163 5.59 27.06 4.30
CA LYS A 163 5.50 28.53 4.28
C LYS A 163 6.78 29.20 4.78
N SER A 164 7.50 28.59 5.73
CA SER A 164 8.82 29.07 6.17
C SER A 164 9.83 29.13 5.01
N TYR A 165 9.80 28.15 4.10
CA TYR A 165 10.70 28.10 2.95
C TYR A 165 10.35 29.06 1.81
N ARG A 166 9.10 29.57 1.73
CA ARG A 166 8.78 30.66 0.79
C ARG A 166 9.42 31.99 1.22
N SER A 167 9.74 32.17 2.50
CA SER A 167 10.43 33.37 3.01
C SER A 167 11.96 33.34 2.78
N ILE A 168 12.55 32.18 2.45
CA ILE A 168 14.01 32.01 2.29
C ILE A 168 14.46 32.15 0.82
N LYS A 169 13.54 32.38 -0.14
CA LYS A 169 13.87 32.52 -1.58
C LYS A 169 13.38 33.82 -2.24
N ILE A 170 13.37 34.94 -1.51
CA ILE A 170 13.15 36.30 -2.07
C ILE A 170 14.32 37.27 -1.75
N LEU A 171 15.46 36.78 -1.27
CA LEU A 171 16.75 37.47 -1.39
C LEU A 171 17.75 36.54 -2.08
#